data_AF-A0A2Y9NFX1-F1
#
_entry.id   AF-A0A2Y9NFX1-F1
#
_cell.length_a   1.000
_cell.length_b   1.000
_cell.length_c   1.000
_cell.angle_alpha   90.00
_cell.angle_beta   90.00
_cell.angle_gamma   90.00
#
_symmetry.space_group_name_H-M   'P 1'
#
loop_
_entity.id
_entity.type
_entity.pdbx_description
1 polymer ?
#
loop_
_entity_poly.entity_id
_entity_poly.type
_entity_poly.pdbx_seq_one_letter_code
_entity_poly.pdbx_strand_id
1 'polypeptide(L)'
;MVPPPLSPPLCTLPPGPGPPRFVCYCEGEGSGTWERGGFNLYVTDAAELWSTCFTPDSLAALKARFGLSAAEDIIPRFRAACQQQAVTLTLQEDRASLTLSGGPSALEFDLSKVPGPEAASRLQALTLGLAERVCSLERRLAAAAEETATSPRKSSRQVGPPLFLPDLDLQRGGPGPGVKRRCPGESLINPGFKSKKPAGGVDFDDP
;
A
#
# COMPACT_ATOMS: atom_id res chain seq x y z
N MET A 1 -0.27 -14.56 6.68
CA MET A 1 -1.09 -13.74 5.77
C MET A 1 -0.28 -13.57 4.49
N VAL A 2 -0.66 -14.26 3.42
CA VAL A 2 0.03 -14.13 2.13
C VAL A 2 -0.32 -12.76 1.55
N PRO A 3 0.66 -11.91 1.19
CA PRO A 3 0.35 -10.62 0.59
C PRO A 3 -0.46 -10.84 -0.69
N PRO A 4 -1.47 -9.99 -0.97
CA PRO A 4 -2.23 -10.11 -2.19
C PRO A 4 -1.29 -10.03 -3.40
N PRO A 5 -1.55 -10.81 -4.48
CA PRO A 5 -0.71 -10.79 -5.66
C PRO A 5 -0.61 -9.34 -6.19
N LEU A 6 0.62 -8.90 -6.46
CA LEU A 6 0.89 -7.55 -6.93
C LEU A 6 0.27 -7.38 -8.31
N SER A 7 -0.62 -6.39 -8.44
CA SER A 7 -1.25 -6.06 -9.72
C SER A 7 -0.16 -5.65 -10.74
N PRO A 8 -0.30 -6.03 -12.03
CA PRO A 8 0.62 -5.60 -13.07
C PRO A 8 0.75 -4.07 -13.08
N PRO A 9 1.98 -3.52 -13.02
CA PRO A 9 2.17 -2.08 -13.01
C PRO A 9 1.80 -1.48 -14.36
N LEU A 10 1.22 -0.28 -14.32
CA LEU A 10 0.93 0.52 -15.50
C LEU A 10 0.93 2.01 -15.12
N CYS A 11 1.07 2.87 -16.11
CA CYS A 11 0.81 4.31 -15.99
C CYS A 11 0.23 4.84 -17.30
N THR A 12 -0.29 6.06 -17.25
CA THR A 12 -0.81 6.78 -18.41
C THR A 12 0.02 8.02 -18.70
N LEU A 13 0.07 8.42 -19.97
CA LEU A 13 0.76 9.62 -20.44
C LEU A 13 -0.19 10.52 -21.25
N PRO A 14 -0.02 11.86 -21.21
CA PRO A 14 0.90 12.58 -20.32
C PRO A 14 0.44 12.50 -18.85
N PRO A 15 1.36 12.68 -17.87
CA PRO A 15 0.97 12.75 -16.47
C PRO A 15 0.13 14.00 -16.19
N GLY A 16 -0.78 13.90 -15.21
CA GLY A 16 -1.61 15.01 -14.75
C GLY A 16 -3.12 14.78 -14.95
N PRO A 17 -3.94 15.83 -14.77
CA PRO A 17 -5.40 15.73 -14.78
C PRO A 17 -6.01 15.71 -16.19
N GLY A 18 -5.20 15.88 -17.23
CA GLY A 18 -5.67 15.85 -18.62
C GLY A 18 -6.10 14.45 -19.07
N PRO A 19 -6.81 14.34 -20.21
CA PRO A 19 -7.18 13.04 -20.75
C PRO A 19 -5.92 12.24 -21.11
N PRO A 20 -5.81 10.98 -20.66
CA PRO A 20 -4.69 10.13 -21.01
C PRO A 20 -4.73 9.82 -22.51
N ARG A 21 -3.57 9.90 -23.15
CA ARG A 21 -3.39 9.59 -24.57
C ARG A 21 -2.74 8.23 -24.78
N PHE A 22 -1.88 7.81 -23.86
CA PHE A 22 -1.18 6.54 -23.94
C PHE A 22 -1.27 5.78 -22.62
N VAL A 23 -1.21 4.46 -22.70
CA VAL A 23 -1.07 3.53 -21.59
C VAL A 23 0.25 2.79 -21.77
N CYS A 24 1.09 2.81 -20.73
CA CYS A 24 2.31 2.03 -20.66
C CYS A 24 2.11 0.91 -19.64
N TYR A 25 2.39 -0.33 -20.02
CA TYR A 25 2.29 -1.48 -19.12
C TYR A 25 3.37 -2.52 -19.44
N CYS A 26 3.58 -3.47 -18.53
CA CYS A 26 4.50 -4.58 -18.74
C CYS A 26 3.79 -5.92 -18.59
N GLU A 27 4.19 -6.90 -19.38
CA GLU A 27 3.89 -8.30 -19.12
C GLU A 27 5.16 -8.98 -18.65
N GLY A 28 5.00 -9.79 -17.61
CA GLY A 28 6.11 -10.39 -16.89
C GLY A 28 6.18 -11.88 -17.08
N GLU A 29 7.35 -12.38 -16.71
CA GLU A 29 7.68 -13.78 -16.59
C GLU A 29 6.88 -14.39 -15.43
N GLY A 30 5.66 -14.81 -15.71
CA GLY A 30 4.74 -15.34 -14.71
C GLY A 30 5.33 -16.55 -13.98
N SER A 31 5.08 -16.65 -12.67
CA SER A 31 5.52 -17.77 -11.81
C SER A 31 4.78 -19.09 -12.07
N GLY A 32 4.12 -19.23 -13.22
CA GLY A 32 3.35 -20.40 -13.62
C GLY A 32 4.18 -21.34 -14.50
N THR A 33 4.03 -22.64 -14.27
CA THR A 33 4.70 -23.74 -15.00
C THR A 33 4.27 -23.90 -16.46
N TRP A 34 3.45 -23.00 -16.99
CA TRP A 34 2.99 -23.01 -18.38
C TRP A 34 3.46 -21.72 -19.05
N GLU A 35 4.40 -21.89 -19.97
CA GLU A 35 5.02 -20.86 -20.81
C GLU A 35 5.44 -19.59 -20.07
N ARG A 36 6.70 -19.62 -19.63
CA ARG A 36 7.47 -18.47 -19.15
C ARG A 36 7.56 -17.42 -20.28
N GLY A 37 6.49 -16.65 -20.46
CA GLY A 37 6.46 -15.54 -21.41
C GLY A 37 7.56 -14.55 -21.06
N GLY A 38 8.41 -14.23 -22.03
CA GLY A 38 9.51 -13.28 -21.83
C GLY A 38 8.98 -11.90 -21.43
N PHE A 39 9.72 -11.20 -20.56
CA PHE A 39 9.42 -9.83 -20.17
C PHE A 39 9.27 -8.93 -21.40
N ASN A 40 8.17 -8.18 -21.48
CA ASN A 40 7.95 -7.18 -22.52
C ASN A 40 7.29 -5.92 -21.95
N LEU A 41 7.68 -4.77 -22.50
CA LEU A 41 6.99 -3.50 -22.28
C LEU A 41 6.09 -3.21 -23.47
N TYR A 42 4.94 -2.64 -23.18
CA TYR A 42 3.95 -2.26 -24.16
C TYR A 42 3.52 -0.82 -23.96
N VAL A 43 3.24 -0.16 -25.09
CA VAL A 43 2.67 1.18 -25.15
C VAL A 43 1.52 1.13 -26.14
N THR A 44 0.40 1.77 -25.79
CA THR A 44 -0.75 1.86 -26.69
C THR A 44 -1.50 3.17 -26.49
N ASP A 45 -2.06 3.70 -27.58
CA ASP A 45 -3.04 4.79 -27.60
C ASP A 45 -4.50 4.27 -27.73
N ALA A 46 -4.69 2.96 -27.49
CA ALA A 46 -5.91 2.19 -27.73
C ALA A 46 -6.33 2.01 -29.19
N ALA A 47 -5.55 2.48 -30.16
CA ALA A 47 -5.71 2.18 -31.58
C ALA A 47 -4.59 1.27 -32.09
N GLU A 48 -3.35 1.60 -31.74
CA GLU A 48 -2.14 0.89 -32.12
C GLU A 48 -1.41 0.38 -30.87
N LEU A 49 -0.56 -0.63 -31.07
CA LEU A 49 0.21 -1.25 -29.99
C LEU A 49 1.68 -1.31 -30.41
N TRP A 50 2.55 -0.86 -29.52
CA TRP A 50 4.00 -1.00 -29.64
C TRP A 50 4.50 -1.90 -28.53
N SER A 51 5.49 -2.73 -28.86
CA SER A 51 6.14 -3.64 -27.91
C SER A 51 7.65 -3.61 -28.09
N THR A 52 8.36 -3.92 -27.01
CA THR A 52 9.79 -4.20 -27.06
C THR A 52 10.15 -5.44 -27.88
N CYS A 53 9.19 -6.36 -28.09
CA CYS A 53 9.38 -7.58 -28.87
C CYS A 53 10.65 -8.36 -28.45
N PHE A 54 10.91 -8.44 -27.14
CA PHE A 54 12.13 -9.03 -26.61
C PHE A 54 12.18 -10.54 -26.87
N THR A 55 13.28 -10.94 -27.50
CA THR A 55 13.82 -12.29 -27.44
C THR A 55 14.70 -12.44 -26.19
N PRO A 56 14.99 -13.67 -25.72
CA PRO A 56 15.93 -13.88 -24.62
C PRO A 56 17.28 -13.18 -24.84
N ASP A 57 17.81 -13.21 -26.07
CA ASP A 57 19.10 -12.62 -26.43
C ASP A 57 19.05 -11.09 -26.42
N SER A 58 18.01 -10.48 -26.99
CA SER A 58 17.86 -9.01 -27.02
C SER A 58 17.60 -8.44 -25.63
N LEU A 59 16.87 -9.16 -24.78
CA LEU A 59 16.70 -8.81 -23.37
C LEU A 59 18.02 -8.91 -22.61
N ALA A 60 18.81 -9.97 -22.84
CA ALA A 60 20.14 -10.11 -22.23
C ALA A 60 21.10 -9.00 -22.68
N ALA A 61 21.07 -8.63 -23.96
CA ALA A 61 21.87 -7.52 -24.50
C ALA A 61 21.46 -6.17 -23.90
N LEU A 62 20.16 -5.93 -23.74
CA LEU A 62 19.65 -4.75 -23.04
C LEU A 62 20.16 -4.70 -21.59
N LYS A 63 20.02 -5.81 -20.86
CA LYS A 63 20.50 -5.90 -19.47
C LYS A 63 22.00 -5.61 -19.40
N ALA A 64 22.81 -6.20 -20.28
CA ALA A 64 24.24 -5.94 -20.36
C ALA A 64 24.55 -4.46 -20.66
N ARG A 65 23.81 -3.83 -21.58
CA ARG A 65 23.97 -2.41 -21.95
C ARG A 65 23.79 -1.47 -20.75
N PHE A 66 22.88 -1.80 -19.84
CA PHE A 66 22.62 -1.00 -18.63
C PHE A 66 23.29 -1.56 -17.36
N GLY A 67 24.23 -2.51 -17.49
CA GLY A 67 24.95 -3.10 -16.37
C GLY A 67 24.09 -3.94 -15.41
N LEU A 68 23.00 -4.52 -15.92
CA LEU A 68 22.05 -5.33 -15.15
C LEU A 68 22.42 -6.82 -15.21
N SER A 69 22.20 -7.53 -14.12
CA SER A 69 22.44 -8.97 -14.11
C SER A 69 21.35 -9.72 -14.91
N ALA A 70 21.67 -10.88 -15.47
CA ALA A 70 20.70 -11.67 -16.25
C ALA A 70 19.43 -12.03 -15.45
N ALA A 71 19.58 -12.29 -14.15
CA ALA A 71 18.48 -12.61 -13.24
C ALA A 71 17.71 -11.38 -12.71
N GLU A 72 18.16 -10.16 -13.03
CA GLU A 72 17.53 -8.95 -12.53
C GLU A 72 16.17 -8.73 -13.17
N ASP A 73 15.15 -8.50 -12.34
CA ASP A 73 13.80 -8.18 -12.77
C ASP A 73 13.66 -6.69 -13.08
N ILE A 74 13.12 -6.37 -14.25
CA ILE A 74 12.89 -5.00 -14.72
C ILE A 74 11.53 -4.48 -14.22
N ILE A 75 10.58 -5.36 -13.88
CA ILE A 75 9.22 -5.00 -13.44
C ILE A 75 9.24 -4.05 -12.22
N PRO A 76 10.07 -4.23 -11.18
CA PRO A 76 10.14 -3.31 -10.05
C PRO A 76 10.57 -1.90 -10.45
N ARG A 77 11.51 -1.77 -11.39
CA ARG A 77 11.97 -0.45 -11.88
C ARG A 77 10.89 0.23 -12.70
N PHE A 78 10.20 -0.52 -13.56
CA PHE A 78 9.05 -0.01 -14.29
C PHE A 78 7.91 0.42 -13.36
N ARG A 79 7.61 -0.37 -12.32
CA ARG A 79 6.64 0.00 -11.29
C ARG A 79 7.01 1.30 -10.59
N ALA A 80 8.27 1.46 -10.17
CA ALA A 80 8.74 2.67 -9.52
C ALA A 80 8.60 3.90 -10.45
N ALA A 81 8.99 3.76 -11.72
CA ALA A 81 8.84 4.83 -12.72
C ALA A 81 7.36 5.21 -12.94
N CYS A 82 6.45 4.23 -13.00
CA CYS A 82 5.01 4.48 -13.09
C CYS A 82 4.48 5.26 -11.88
N GLN A 83 4.89 4.89 -10.67
CA GLN A 83 4.47 5.53 -9.42
C GLN A 83 4.99 6.97 -9.31
N GLN A 84 6.20 7.21 -9.80
CA GLN A 84 6.84 8.53 -9.78
C GLN A 84 6.48 9.40 -11.00
N GLN A 85 5.70 8.88 -11.94
CA GLN A 85 5.42 9.51 -13.24
C GLN A 85 6.71 9.86 -14.02
N ALA A 86 7.75 9.05 -13.84
CA ALA A 86 9.08 9.22 -14.44
C ALA A 86 9.24 8.37 -15.71
N VAL A 87 8.21 8.37 -16.56
CA VAL A 87 8.17 7.63 -17.83
C VAL A 87 8.04 8.63 -18.97
N THR A 88 9.01 8.61 -19.88
CA THR A 88 9.00 9.46 -21.09
C THR A 88 8.80 8.59 -22.31
N LEU A 89 7.91 9.02 -23.21
CA LEU A 89 7.61 8.34 -24.47
C LEU A 89 7.96 9.27 -25.64
N THR A 90 8.73 8.77 -26.59
CA THR A 90 8.96 9.41 -27.88
C THR A 90 8.44 8.50 -28.98
N LEU A 91 7.49 9.01 -29.78
CA LEU A 91 6.86 8.26 -30.88
C LEU A 91 7.38 8.76 -32.23
N GLN A 92 7.74 7.83 -33.09
CA GLN A 92 8.00 8.00 -34.52
C GLN A 92 7.01 7.12 -35.30
N GLU A 93 6.93 7.25 -36.63
CA GLU A 93 5.88 6.60 -37.44
C GLU A 93 5.77 5.07 -37.20
N ASP A 94 6.89 4.35 -37.13
CA ASP A 94 6.91 2.89 -36.94
C ASP A 94 7.68 2.44 -35.68
N ARG A 95 8.26 3.39 -34.94
CA ARG A 95 9.09 3.11 -33.77
C ARG A 95 8.68 3.98 -32.60
N ALA A 96 8.80 3.45 -31.40
CA ALA A 96 8.70 4.24 -30.19
C ALA A 96 9.92 3.99 -29.31
N SER A 97 10.29 4.97 -28.50
CA SER A 97 11.28 4.77 -27.43
C SER A 97 10.65 5.15 -26.11
N LEU A 98 10.85 4.31 -25.11
CA LEU A 98 10.32 4.48 -23.76
C LEU A 98 11.51 4.60 -22.80
N THR A 99 11.52 5.66 -22.01
CA THR A 99 12.60 5.92 -21.04
C THR A 99 12.04 5.91 -19.62
N LEU A 100 12.67 5.12 -18.75
CA LEU A 100 12.34 5.02 -17.33
C LEU A 100 13.39 5.77 -16.51
N SER A 101 12.99 6.89 -15.89
CA SER A 101 13.89 7.78 -15.14
C SER A 101 13.73 7.70 -13.62
N GLY A 102 13.02 6.70 -13.11
CA GLY A 102 12.73 6.56 -11.67
C GLY A 102 13.80 5.83 -10.85
N GLY A 103 14.92 5.44 -11.47
CA GLY A 103 15.99 4.66 -10.84
C GLY A 103 17.34 5.39 -10.80
N PRO A 104 18.41 4.73 -10.31
CA PRO A 104 19.75 5.32 -10.25
C PRO A 104 20.31 5.63 -11.66
N SER A 105 19.88 4.86 -12.66
CA SER A 105 20.24 5.05 -14.07
C SER A 105 18.96 5.00 -14.91
N ALA A 106 18.88 5.88 -15.90
CA ALA A 106 17.79 5.84 -16.87
C ALA A 106 17.88 4.58 -17.74
N LEU A 107 16.76 3.89 -17.90
CA LEU A 107 16.65 2.75 -18.82
C LEU A 107 15.89 3.18 -20.06
N GLU A 108 16.46 2.95 -21.22
CA GLU A 108 15.87 3.27 -22.52
C GLU A 108 15.55 1.98 -23.29
N PHE A 109 14.32 1.91 -23.78
CA PHE A 109 13.75 0.77 -24.49
C PHE A 109 13.32 1.21 -25.88
N ASP A 110 13.70 0.42 -26.88
CA ASP A 110 13.21 0.56 -28.24
C ASP A 110 11.98 -0.33 -28.43
N LEU A 111 10.92 0.23 -29.02
CA LEU A 111 9.67 -0.46 -29.29
C LEU A 111 9.37 -0.41 -30.79
N SER A 112 8.76 -1.48 -31.27
CA SER A 112 8.29 -1.65 -32.64
C SER A 112 6.80 -1.89 -32.65
N LYS A 113 6.15 -1.56 -33.78
CA LYS A 113 4.72 -1.74 -33.94
C LYS A 113 4.34 -3.22 -33.98
N VAL A 114 3.35 -3.60 -33.19
CA VAL A 114 2.81 -4.97 -33.17
C VAL A 114 1.86 -5.16 -34.35
N PRO A 115 1.91 -6.30 -35.07
CA PRO A 115 1.00 -6.57 -36.17
C PRO A 115 -0.47 -6.50 -35.77
N GLY A 116 -1.30 -5.93 -36.65
CA GLY A 116 -2.72 -5.64 -36.39
C GLY A 116 -3.54 -6.80 -35.78
N PRO A 117 -3.46 -8.04 -36.32
CA PRO A 117 -4.21 -9.17 -35.76
C PRO A 117 -3.83 -9.48 -34.30
N GLU A 118 -2.53 -9.44 -33.98
CA GLU A 118 -2.06 -9.68 -32.61
C GLU A 118 -2.40 -8.49 -31.69
N ALA A 119 -2.20 -7.27 -32.18
CA ALA A 119 -2.52 -6.05 -31.45
C ALA A 119 -4.01 -6.01 -31.06
N ALA A 120 -4.92 -6.35 -31.98
CA ALA A 120 -6.36 -6.33 -31.72
C ALA A 120 -6.76 -7.26 -30.55
N SER A 121 -6.28 -8.51 -30.56
CA SER A 121 -6.56 -9.46 -29.48
C SER A 121 -5.99 -9.00 -28.14
N ARG A 122 -4.77 -8.43 -28.14
CA ARG A 122 -4.13 -7.90 -26.91
C ARG A 122 -4.86 -6.69 -26.36
N LEU A 123 -5.26 -5.75 -27.22
CA LEU A 123 -6.01 -4.55 -26.81
C LEU A 123 -7.40 -4.91 -26.26
N GLN A 124 -8.07 -5.90 -26.84
CA GLN A 124 -9.32 -6.42 -26.30
C GLN A 124 -9.13 -7.01 -24.90
N ALA A 125 -8.13 -7.89 -24.72
CA ALA A 125 -7.81 -8.49 -23.43
C ALA A 125 -7.42 -7.44 -22.38
N LEU A 126 -6.60 -6.45 -22.77
CA LEU A 126 -6.21 -5.33 -21.90
C LEU A 126 -7.43 -4.54 -21.43
N THR A 127 -8.34 -4.20 -22.35
CA THR A 127 -9.54 -3.41 -22.04
C THR A 127 -10.45 -4.13 -21.04
N LEU A 128 -10.73 -5.42 -21.28
CA LEU A 128 -11.54 -6.24 -20.39
C LEU A 128 -10.85 -6.45 -19.03
N GLY A 129 -9.54 -6.71 -19.03
CA GLY A 129 -8.76 -6.89 -17.81
C GLY A 129 -8.68 -5.62 -16.96
N LEU A 130 -8.60 -4.44 -17.59
CA LEU A 130 -8.66 -3.17 -16.86
C LEU A 130 -10.04 -2.92 -16.25
N ALA A 131 -11.13 -3.22 -16.98
CA ALA A 131 -12.48 -3.11 -16.44
C ALA A 131 -12.67 -4.00 -15.21
N GLU A 132 -12.23 -5.27 -15.28
CA GLU A 132 -12.29 -6.19 -14.14
C GLU A 132 -11.46 -5.68 -12.95
N ARG A 133 -10.25 -5.18 -13.22
CA ARG A 133 -9.38 -4.59 -12.19
C ARG A 133 -10.02 -3.41 -11.49
N VAL A 134 -10.65 -2.49 -12.23
CA VAL A 134 -11.36 -1.35 -11.65
C VAL A 134 -12.49 -1.83 -10.74
N CYS A 135 -13.36 -2.74 -11.22
CA CYS A 135 -14.45 -3.26 -10.40
C CYS A 135 -13.97 -4.00 -9.13
N SER A 136 -12.82 -4.68 -9.20
CA SER A 136 -12.21 -5.35 -8.04
C SER A 136 -11.59 -4.36 -7.05
N LEU A 137 -10.89 -3.35 -7.55
CA LEU A 137 -10.27 -2.31 -6.73
C LEU A 137 -11.31 -1.45 -6.02
N GLU A 138 -12.40 -1.06 -6.70
CA GLU A 138 -13.50 -0.31 -6.10
C GLU A 138 -14.16 -1.09 -4.95
N ARG A 139 -14.42 -2.39 -5.15
CA ARG A 139 -14.96 -3.28 -4.11
C ARG A 139 -14.03 -3.38 -2.90
N ARG A 140 -12.72 -3.55 -3.14
CA ARG A 140 -11.71 -3.61 -2.07
C ARG A 140 -11.57 -2.28 -1.33
N LEU A 141 -11.66 -1.16 -2.05
CA LEU A 141 -11.62 0.18 -1.46
C LEU A 141 -12.83 0.42 -0.56
N ALA A 142 -14.03 0.03 -1.01
CA ALA A 142 -15.25 0.12 -0.21
C ALA A 142 -15.15 -0.74 1.07
N ALA A 143 -14.69 -1.99 0.95
CA ALA A 143 -14.51 -2.87 2.12
C ALA A 143 -13.48 -2.32 3.13
N ALA A 144 -12.36 -1.77 2.64
CA ALA A 144 -11.35 -1.17 3.51
C ALA A 144 -11.89 0.07 4.26
N ALA A 145 -12.77 0.87 3.64
CA ALA A 145 -13.41 2.00 4.30
C ALA A 145 -14.30 1.56 5.47
N GLU A 146 -15.11 0.50 5.28
CA GLU A 146 -15.97 -0.06 6.33
C GLU A 146 -15.18 -0.65 7.51
N GLU A 147 -14.05 -1.33 7.25
CA GLU A 147 -13.16 -1.84 8.30
C GLU A 147 -12.54 -0.69 9.13
N THR A 148 -12.16 0.42 8.48
CA THR A 148 -11.66 1.61 9.19
C THR A 148 -12.74 2.34 9.99
N ALA A 149 -14.01 2.23 9.59
CA ALA A 149 -15.15 2.83 10.28
C ALA A 149 -15.64 1.99 11.48
N THR A 150 -15.49 0.67 11.43
CA THR A 150 -15.96 -0.27 12.46
C THR A 150 -14.91 -0.64 13.50
N SER A 151 -13.64 -0.28 13.30
CA SER A 151 -12.60 -0.43 14.32
C SER A 151 -12.88 0.50 15.51
N PRO A 152 -13.06 -0.01 16.74
CA PRO A 152 -13.17 0.83 17.92
C PRO A 152 -11.88 1.61 18.06
N ARG A 153 -11.91 2.91 17.74
CA ARG A 153 -10.80 3.82 18.03
C ARG A 153 -10.54 3.75 19.53
N LYS A 154 -9.53 2.98 19.91
CA LYS A 154 -8.92 3.05 21.23
C LYS A 154 -8.29 4.43 21.29
N SER A 155 -9.07 5.41 21.77
CA SER A 155 -8.53 6.72 22.09
C SER A 155 -7.41 6.49 23.11
N SER A 156 -6.16 6.58 22.66
CA SER A 156 -5.11 7.06 23.52
C SER A 156 -5.47 8.52 23.81
N ARG A 157 -6.40 8.73 24.74
CA ARG A 157 -6.37 9.94 25.54
C ARG A 157 -4.95 9.96 26.11
N GLN A 158 -4.10 10.80 25.53
CA GLN A 158 -2.87 11.23 26.15
C GLN A 158 -3.26 11.84 27.49
N VAL A 159 -3.31 11.01 28.52
CA VAL A 159 -3.21 11.45 29.90
C VAL A 159 -1.76 11.89 30.02
N GLY A 160 -1.52 13.18 29.80
CA GLY A 160 -0.26 13.80 30.15
C GLY A 160 0.04 13.54 31.64
N PRO A 161 1.32 13.48 32.04
CA PRO A 161 1.68 13.27 33.44
C PRO A 161 1.09 14.41 34.27
N PRO A 162 0.46 14.16 35.44
CA PRO A 162 0.03 15.25 36.31
C PRO A 162 1.29 15.97 36.81
N LEU A 163 1.46 17.22 36.38
CA LEU A 163 2.43 18.14 36.96
C LEU A 163 2.01 18.38 38.41
N PHE A 164 2.77 17.81 39.34
CA PHE A 164 2.74 18.21 40.74
C PHE A 164 3.38 19.60 40.85
N LEU A 165 2.57 20.61 41.17
CA LEU A 165 3.05 21.91 41.66
C LEU A 165 2.45 22.14 43.06
N PRO A 166 3.28 22.52 44.06
CA PRO A 166 2.81 22.75 45.42
C PRO A 166 2.15 24.13 45.56
N ASP A 167 0.95 24.08 46.12
CA ASP A 167 0.19 25.02 46.97
C ASP A 167 0.62 26.49 47.07
N LEU A 168 -0.35 27.40 46.83
CA LEU A 168 -0.44 28.72 47.45
C LEU A 168 -1.92 29.11 47.65
N ASP A 169 -2.33 29.04 48.91
CA ASP A 169 -3.46 29.67 49.62
C ASP A 169 -4.47 30.53 48.84
N LEU A 170 -5.76 30.32 49.14
CA LEU A 170 -6.71 31.40 49.46
C LEU A 170 -7.95 30.85 50.18
N GLN A 171 -8.20 31.37 51.37
CA GLN A 171 -9.37 31.11 52.21
C GLN A 171 -10.72 31.36 51.51
N ARG A 172 -11.78 30.68 52.02
CA ARG A 172 -13.00 31.29 52.63
C ARG A 172 -14.31 30.57 52.24
N GLY A 173 -15.07 30.08 53.25
CA GLY A 173 -16.54 29.87 53.19
C GLY A 173 -17.04 28.42 53.36
N GLY A 174 -17.64 28.08 54.51
CA GLY A 174 -18.41 26.84 54.75
C GLY A 174 -19.91 26.95 54.35
N PRO A 175 -20.86 26.14 54.89
CA PRO A 175 -20.83 24.72 55.29
C PRO A 175 -21.96 23.85 54.63
N GLY A 176 -21.65 22.59 54.28
CA GLY A 176 -22.60 21.47 54.03
C GLY A 176 -22.85 21.05 52.55
N PRO A 177 -23.33 19.82 52.25
CA PRO A 177 -23.40 18.56 53.00
C PRO A 177 -22.23 17.62 52.66
N GLY A 178 -21.74 16.87 53.67
CA GLY A 178 -20.52 16.07 53.58
C GLY A 178 -20.55 14.97 52.50
N VAL A 179 -19.79 15.19 51.42
CA VAL A 179 -19.32 14.11 50.55
C VAL A 179 -18.30 13.31 51.37
N LYS A 180 -18.72 12.21 51.99
CA LYS A 180 -17.82 11.29 52.69
C LYS A 180 -16.67 10.92 51.74
N ARG A 181 -15.44 11.31 52.12
CA ARG A 181 -14.22 10.82 51.46
C ARG A 181 -14.23 9.30 51.54
N ARG A 182 -14.24 8.64 50.37
CA ARG A 182 -14.19 7.17 50.27
C ARG A 182 -12.91 6.67 50.93
N CYS A 183 -13.03 5.69 51.80
CA CYS A 183 -11.85 5.04 52.38
C CYS A 183 -11.16 4.18 51.31
N PRO A 184 -9.82 4.17 51.24
CA PRO A 184 -9.08 3.26 50.37
C PRO A 184 -9.53 1.81 50.62
N GLY A 185 -10.00 1.12 49.57
CA GLY A 185 -10.49 -0.26 49.65
C GLY A 185 -12.02 -0.45 49.54
N GLU A 186 -12.81 0.63 49.42
CA GLU A 186 -14.24 0.50 49.10
C GLU A 186 -14.47 0.09 47.64
N SER A 187 -15.26 -0.97 47.44
CA SER A 187 -15.59 -1.51 46.11
C SER A 187 -16.32 -0.47 45.26
N LEU A 188 -15.82 -0.26 44.04
CA LEU A 188 -16.42 0.64 43.04
C LEU A 188 -17.70 0.08 42.41
N ILE A 189 -17.87 -1.24 42.41
CA ILE A 189 -18.99 -1.93 41.75
C ILE A 189 -20.19 -2.02 42.69
N ASN A 190 -19.97 -2.04 44.01
CA ASN A 190 -21.05 -2.12 45.00
C ASN A 190 -20.79 -1.17 46.19
N PRO A 191 -21.15 0.12 46.05
CA PRO A 191 -20.95 1.11 47.10
C PRO A 191 -21.71 0.74 48.38
N GLY A 192 -21.02 0.73 49.54
CA GLY A 192 -21.62 0.42 50.85
C GLY A 192 -21.52 -1.03 51.30
N PHE A 193 -20.94 -1.93 50.50
CA PHE A 193 -20.68 -3.31 50.91
C PHE A 193 -19.37 -3.40 51.71
N LYS A 194 -19.46 -3.67 53.02
CA LYS A 194 -18.28 -3.87 53.89
C LYS A 194 -17.61 -5.20 53.54
N SER A 195 -16.33 -5.17 53.15
CA SER A 195 -15.55 -6.39 52.91
C SER A 195 -15.46 -7.24 54.18
N LYS A 196 -15.61 -8.57 54.05
CA LYS A 196 -15.43 -9.49 55.17
C LYS A 196 -14.00 -9.39 55.71
N LYS A 197 -13.83 -9.34 57.03
CA LYS A 197 -12.51 -9.37 57.68
C LYS A 197 -11.82 -10.70 57.37
N PRO A 198 -10.51 -10.71 57.07
CA PRO A 198 -9.74 -11.95 56.95
C PRO A 198 -9.71 -12.68 58.32
N ALA A 199 -9.67 -14.01 58.28
CA ALA A 199 -9.61 -14.83 59.49
C ALA A 199 -8.31 -14.55 60.26
N GLY A 200 -8.43 -14.19 61.55
CA GLY A 200 -7.29 -14.04 62.44
C GLY A 200 -6.70 -15.41 62.77
N GLY A 201 -5.40 -15.58 62.54
CA GLY A 201 -4.67 -16.78 62.92
C GLY A 201 -4.69 -17.00 64.43
N VAL A 202 -4.66 -18.27 64.83
CA VAL A 202 -4.52 -18.69 66.23
C VAL A 202 -3.02 -18.73 66.59
N ASP A 203 -2.65 -18.10 67.70
CA ASP A 203 -1.31 -18.19 68.27
C ASP A 203 -1.19 -19.49 69.08
N PHE A 204 -0.08 -20.21 68.92
CA PHE A 204 0.28 -21.34 69.78
C PHE A 204 1.56 -20.97 70.53
N ASP A 205 1.51 -21.01 71.87
CA ASP A 205 2.68 -20.85 72.74
C ASP A 205 3.52 -22.14 72.77
N ASP A 206 4.85 -21.99 72.71
CA ASP A 206 5.88 -22.99 73.04
C ASP A 206 6.99 -22.26 73.83
N PRO A 207 7.69 -22.85 74.83
CA PRO A 207 7.34 -23.89 75.82
C PRO A 207 7.18 -23.36 77.27
#